data_AF-A0A9Q1RSQ2-F1
#
_entry.id   AF-A0A9Q1RSQ2-F1
#
_cell.length_a   1.000
_cell.length_b   1.000
_cell.length_c   1.000
_cell.angle_alpha   90.00
_cell.angle_beta   90.00
_cell.angle_gamma   90.00
#
_symmetry.space_group_name_H-M   'P 1'
#
loop_
_entity.id
_entity.type
_entity.pdbx_description
1 polymer ?
#
loop_
_entity_poly.entity_id
_entity_poly.type
_entity_poly.pdbx_seq_one_letter_code
_entity_poly.pdbx_strand_id
1 'polypeptide(L)'
;MLLVDGGLGPSTIEAASSVAGSSVFGAPDPAQVITLLRIYFISAVLLVRIADWFVNMVHVNFYRNYGKTFKKPRRPYEKERLDAELKLVGEYGLRCKRELWRVQYALSRIRNAARMLLTLDEKDPRRIFEGEALLRRMNRHGLLDESQNKLDYVLALTVENFLERRLQTLVFKTGMAKSIHHARVLIRQRHIRVGRQVVNVPSFMVRVDSQKHIDFSLTSPFGGGRPGRVKRKNQKAAAKKASGGDGDEEDEE
;
A
#
# COMPACT_ATOMS: atom_id res chain seq x y z
N MET A 1 33.55 21.16 40.83
CA MET A 1 33.24 22.41 40.12
C MET A 1 32.30 22.03 38.98
N LEU A 2 30.99 22.27 38.95
CA LEU A 2 29.99 22.96 39.76
C LEU A 2 28.68 22.17 39.45
N LEU A 3 27.91 21.74 40.46
CA LEU A 3 26.59 22.30 40.83
C LEU A 3 25.49 21.95 39.78
N VAL A 4 24.30 21.38 40.04
CA VAL A 4 23.38 21.43 41.20
C VAL A 4 22.29 20.36 41.05
N ASP A 5 22.10 19.57 42.11
CA ASP A 5 20.83 18.98 42.53
C ASP A 5 19.83 20.07 42.98
N GLY A 6 18.56 19.97 42.58
CA GLY A 6 17.48 20.70 43.24
C GLY A 6 16.14 20.25 42.63
N GLY A 7 15.21 19.63 43.34
CA GLY A 7 14.86 19.82 44.74
C GLY A 7 13.52 20.55 44.80
N LEU A 8 12.61 20.05 45.64
CA LEU A 8 11.39 20.65 46.24
C LEU A 8 10.37 19.51 46.38
N GLY A 9 9.93 19.06 47.56
CA GLY A 9 10.06 19.54 48.93
C GLY A 9 9.09 18.74 49.82
N PRO A 10 9.14 18.92 51.16
CA PRO A 10 8.67 17.95 52.16
C PRO A 10 7.40 18.39 52.92
N SER A 11 6.70 17.42 53.51
CA SER A 11 5.77 17.54 54.67
C SER A 11 5.10 16.16 54.82
N THR A 12 5.14 15.41 55.91
CA THR A 12 5.14 15.74 57.34
C THR A 12 5.43 14.43 58.10
N ILE A 13 6.36 14.50 59.06
CA ILE A 13 6.53 13.54 60.15
C ILE A 13 5.64 14.00 61.32
N GLU A 14 5.36 13.09 62.26
CA GLU A 14 4.61 13.23 63.54
C GLU A 14 3.13 12.83 63.41
N ALA A 15 2.52 11.99 64.24
CA ALA A 15 2.84 11.32 65.50
C ALA A 15 1.99 10.01 65.49
N ALA A 16 2.32 8.91 66.16
CA ALA A 16 2.36 8.76 67.60
C ALA A 16 2.91 7.36 67.93
N SER A 17 3.75 7.30 68.97
CA SER A 17 4.17 6.08 69.65
C SER A 17 3.43 5.98 70.99
N SER A 18 3.28 4.73 71.45
CA SER A 18 2.98 4.28 72.81
C SER A 18 1.52 4.35 73.28
N VAL A 19 0.97 3.18 73.64
CA VAL A 19 0.76 2.77 75.04
C VAL A 19 0.81 1.23 75.10
N ALA A 20 1.66 0.73 75.99
CA ALA A 20 1.75 -0.67 76.39
C ALA A 20 0.53 -1.06 77.25
N GLY A 21 0.01 -2.28 77.07
CA GLY A 21 -1.06 -2.79 77.90
C GLY A 21 -1.32 -4.27 77.72
N SER A 22 -0.65 -5.07 78.53
CA SER A 22 -1.17 -6.29 79.18
C SER A 22 -1.95 -7.34 78.37
N SER A 23 -1.35 -8.53 78.37
CA SER A 23 -2.01 -9.82 78.69
C SER A 23 -2.82 -10.54 77.61
N VAL A 24 -2.64 -11.87 77.68
CA VAL A 24 -3.45 -12.97 77.10
C VAL A 24 -3.08 -13.34 75.66
N PHE A 25 -2.18 -14.33 75.54
CA PHE A 25 -2.16 -15.26 74.41
C PHE A 25 -3.48 -16.05 74.45
N GLY A 26 -4.55 -15.43 73.96
CA GLY A 26 -5.84 -16.07 73.72
C GLY A 26 -5.84 -16.63 72.31
N ALA A 27 -6.20 -17.90 72.16
CA ALA A 27 -6.49 -18.46 70.85
C ALA A 27 -7.52 -17.55 70.16
N PRO A 28 -7.32 -17.17 68.88
CA PRO A 28 -8.25 -16.27 68.20
C PRO A 28 -9.63 -16.95 68.11
N ASP A 29 -10.68 -16.22 68.52
CA ASP A 29 -12.06 -16.71 68.45
C ASP A 29 -12.37 -17.23 67.03
N PRO A 30 -13.02 -18.40 66.89
CA PRO A 30 -13.25 -19.02 65.58
C PRO A 30 -14.06 -18.11 64.64
N ALA A 31 -14.88 -17.22 65.18
CA ALA A 31 -15.63 -16.23 64.42
C ALA A 31 -14.73 -15.17 63.75
N GLN A 32 -13.65 -14.72 64.41
CA GLN A 32 -12.71 -13.75 63.85
C GLN A 32 -11.80 -14.39 62.79
N VAL A 33 -11.45 -15.66 62.97
CA VAL A 33 -10.69 -16.41 61.96
C VAL A 33 -11.53 -16.61 60.69
N ILE A 34 -12.84 -16.89 60.81
CA ILE A 34 -13.73 -17.05 59.66
C ILE A 34 -13.96 -15.74 58.91
N THR A 35 -14.11 -14.61 59.60
CA THR A 35 -14.26 -13.30 58.94
C THR A 35 -12.98 -12.85 58.25
N LEU A 36 -11.82 -13.03 58.89
CA LEU A 36 -10.52 -12.77 58.25
C LEU A 36 -10.29 -13.68 57.05
N LEU A 37 -10.60 -14.98 57.15
CA LEU A 37 -10.52 -15.90 56.02
C LEU A 37 -11.48 -15.52 54.90
N ARG A 38 -12.70 -15.03 55.20
CA ARG A 38 -13.63 -14.54 54.18
C ARG A 38 -13.15 -13.27 53.49
N ILE A 39 -12.59 -12.31 54.24
CA ILE A 39 -12.01 -11.08 53.67
C ILE A 39 -10.81 -11.43 52.79
N TYR A 40 -9.93 -12.33 53.25
CA TYR A 40 -8.78 -12.81 52.48
C TYR A 40 -9.22 -13.58 51.23
N PHE A 41 -10.30 -14.37 51.32
CA PHE A 41 -10.82 -15.12 50.18
C PHE A 41 -11.47 -14.18 49.15
N ILE A 42 -12.24 -13.17 49.59
CA ILE A 42 -12.82 -12.17 48.70
C ILE A 42 -11.74 -11.29 48.05
N SER A 43 -10.73 -10.86 48.81
CA SER A 43 -9.62 -10.07 48.28
C SER A 43 -8.75 -10.88 47.31
N ALA A 44 -8.49 -12.15 47.60
CA ALA A 44 -7.76 -13.06 46.71
C ALA A 44 -8.54 -13.33 45.42
N VAL A 45 -9.86 -13.59 45.49
CA VAL A 45 -10.70 -13.80 44.29
C VAL A 45 -10.80 -12.51 43.46
N LEU A 46 -10.89 -11.34 44.11
CA LEU A 46 -10.90 -10.05 43.42
C LEU A 46 -9.55 -9.77 42.73
N LEU A 47 -8.43 -10.04 43.41
CA LEU A 47 -7.08 -9.91 42.83
C LEU A 47 -6.88 -10.86 41.64
N VAL A 48 -7.33 -12.11 41.75
CA VAL A 48 -7.27 -13.08 40.64
C VAL A 48 -8.13 -12.62 39.46
N ARG A 49 -9.32 -12.05 39.71
CA ARG A 49 -10.17 -11.50 38.63
C ARG A 49 -9.63 -10.22 38.00
N ILE A 50 -8.97 -9.35 38.78
CA ILE A 50 -8.28 -8.16 38.26
C ILE A 50 -7.04 -8.58 37.46
N ALA A 51 -6.27 -9.56 37.94
CA ALA A 51 -5.14 -10.11 37.22
C ALA A 51 -5.57 -10.80 35.92
N ASP A 52 -6.66 -11.58 35.95
CA ASP A 52 -7.25 -12.21 34.76
C ASP A 52 -7.81 -11.15 33.78
N TRP A 53 -8.32 -10.02 34.28
CA TRP A 53 -8.72 -8.88 33.45
C TRP A 53 -7.53 -8.17 32.78
N PHE A 54 -6.39 -8.04 33.48
CA PHE A 54 -5.14 -7.51 32.90
C PHE A 54 -4.48 -8.48 31.91
N VAL A 55 -4.55 -9.79 32.15
CA VAL A 55 -4.01 -10.83 31.26
C VAL A 55 -4.86 -11.00 29.99
N ASN A 56 -6.18 -10.83 30.09
CA ASN A 56 -7.10 -10.87 28.95
C ASN A 56 -7.31 -9.50 28.27
N MET A 57 -6.45 -8.51 28.53
CA MET A 57 -6.52 -7.22 27.85
C MET A 57 -6.10 -7.41 26.38
N VAL A 58 -7.05 -7.24 25.45
CA VAL A 58 -6.87 -7.47 24.01
C VAL A 58 -5.66 -6.68 23.49
N HIS A 59 -4.53 -7.37 23.32
CA HIS A 59 -3.32 -6.81 22.72
C HIS A 59 -3.47 -6.82 21.19
N VAL A 60 -3.45 -5.64 20.57
CA VAL A 60 -3.47 -5.53 19.11
C VAL A 60 -2.06 -5.86 18.58
N ASN A 61 -1.87 -7.09 18.10
CA ASN A 61 -0.56 -7.60 17.65
C ASN A 61 0.02 -6.93 16.39
N PHE A 62 -0.80 -6.23 15.58
CA PHE A 62 -0.35 -5.68 14.30
C PHE A 62 -0.83 -4.25 14.05
N TYR A 63 0.09 -3.29 14.18
CA TYR A 63 -0.13 -1.91 13.74
C TYR A 63 0.25 -1.75 12.26
N ARG A 64 -0.64 -2.20 11.36
CA ARG A 64 -0.47 -1.99 9.91
C ARG A 64 -1.31 -0.82 9.43
N ASN A 65 -0.65 0.23 8.96
CA ASN A 65 -1.33 1.42 8.42
C ASN A 65 -1.81 1.17 6.99
N TYR A 66 -3.08 1.49 6.73
CA TYR A 66 -3.68 1.44 5.41
C TYR A 66 -4.20 2.82 5.01
N GLY A 67 -3.85 3.27 3.81
CA GLY A 67 -4.25 4.58 3.29
C GLY A 67 -5.19 4.46 2.09
N LYS A 68 -6.07 5.44 1.92
CA LYS A 68 -6.87 5.57 0.69
C LYS A 68 -6.00 6.12 -0.44
N THR A 69 -6.16 5.53 -1.63
CA THR A 69 -5.39 5.89 -2.83
C THR A 69 -6.17 6.76 -3.81
N PHE A 70 -7.45 7.02 -3.54
CA PHE A 70 -8.32 7.82 -4.39
C PHE A 70 -9.33 8.58 -3.55
N LYS A 71 -9.86 9.67 -4.10
CA LYS A 71 -10.97 10.44 -3.54
C LYS A 71 -12.09 10.52 -4.57
N LYS A 72 -13.35 10.38 -4.13
CA LYS A 72 -14.51 10.53 -5.00
C LYS A 72 -14.74 12.02 -5.32
N PRO A 73 -15.25 12.35 -6.52
CA PRO A 73 -15.62 13.73 -6.85
C PRO A 73 -16.74 14.23 -5.92
N ARG A 74 -16.74 15.55 -5.65
CA ARG A 74 -17.77 16.18 -4.78
C ARG A 74 -19.15 16.16 -5.43
N ARG A 75 -19.24 16.46 -6.73
CA ARG A 75 -20.48 16.48 -7.51
C ARG A 75 -20.53 15.26 -8.44
N PRO A 76 -21.40 14.26 -8.16
CA PRO A 76 -21.40 13.00 -8.90
C PRO A 76 -21.92 13.11 -10.34
N TYR A 77 -22.87 13.99 -10.65
CA TYR A 77 -23.61 14.01 -11.92
C TYR A 77 -23.37 15.27 -12.77
N GLU A 78 -22.13 15.73 -12.80
CA GLU A 78 -21.71 16.86 -13.64
C GLU A 78 -21.35 16.37 -15.04
N LYS A 79 -22.12 16.79 -16.05
CA LYS A 79 -22.01 16.29 -17.43
C LYS A 79 -20.60 16.47 -18.00
N GLU A 80 -20.05 17.67 -17.94
CA GLU A 80 -18.71 18.00 -18.47
C GLU A 80 -17.62 17.10 -17.88
N ARG A 81 -17.67 16.87 -16.56
CA ARG A 81 -16.73 15.97 -15.88
C ARG A 81 -16.92 14.53 -16.35
N LEU A 82 -18.17 14.05 -16.45
CA LEU A 82 -18.45 12.68 -16.88
C LEU A 82 -17.94 12.41 -18.30
N ASP A 83 -18.13 13.37 -19.21
CA ASP A 83 -17.71 13.29 -20.60
C ASP A 83 -16.16 13.34 -20.72
N ALA A 84 -15.51 14.26 -20.00
CA ALA A 84 -14.04 14.34 -19.95
C ALA A 84 -13.41 13.07 -19.36
N GLU A 85 -13.97 12.53 -18.27
CA GLU A 85 -13.51 11.27 -17.69
C GLU A 85 -13.71 10.10 -18.66
N LEU A 86 -14.83 10.06 -19.38
CA LEU A 86 -15.14 8.99 -20.32
C LEU A 86 -14.17 9.01 -21.51
N LYS A 87 -13.85 10.20 -22.04
CA LYS A 87 -12.84 10.38 -23.09
C LYS A 87 -11.49 9.80 -22.67
N LEU A 88 -10.99 10.16 -21.48
CA LEU A 88 -9.71 9.66 -20.96
C LEU A 88 -9.75 8.13 -20.69
N VAL A 89 -10.87 7.61 -20.20
CA VAL A 89 -11.04 6.17 -19.96
C VAL A 89 -10.98 5.39 -21.27
N GLY A 90 -11.62 5.89 -22.33
CA GLY A 90 -11.60 5.30 -23.66
C GLY A 90 -10.20 5.36 -24.29
N GLU A 91 -9.58 6.54 -24.29
CA GLU A 91 -8.27 6.77 -24.90
C GLU A 91 -7.17 5.92 -24.26
N TYR A 92 -7.16 5.80 -22.92
CA TYR A 92 -6.12 5.06 -22.21
C TYR A 92 -6.52 3.62 -21.83
N GLY A 93 -7.68 3.14 -22.28
CA GLY A 93 -8.18 1.79 -22.03
C GLY A 93 -8.24 1.42 -20.54
N LEU A 94 -8.78 2.32 -19.72
CA LEU A 94 -8.94 2.12 -18.28
C LEU A 94 -10.13 1.21 -17.98
N ARG A 95 -10.03 0.34 -16.96
CA ARG A 95 -11.15 -0.55 -16.59
C ARG A 95 -12.29 0.20 -15.89
N CYS A 96 -11.96 1.20 -15.09
CA CYS A 96 -12.94 1.93 -14.28
C CYS A 96 -12.47 3.34 -13.94
N LYS A 97 -13.43 4.24 -13.67
CA LYS A 97 -13.17 5.63 -13.24
C LYS A 97 -12.32 5.73 -11.98
N ARG A 98 -12.31 4.69 -11.14
CA ARG A 98 -11.44 4.62 -9.96
C ARG A 98 -9.96 4.68 -10.32
N GLU A 99 -9.52 4.11 -11.45
CA GLU A 99 -8.12 4.21 -11.89
C GLU A 99 -7.77 5.66 -12.21
N LEU A 100 -8.68 6.39 -12.85
CA LEU A 100 -8.52 7.82 -13.12
C LEU A 100 -8.47 8.63 -11.82
N TRP A 101 -9.37 8.36 -10.87
CA TRP A 101 -9.39 9.06 -9.57
C TRP A 101 -8.15 8.79 -8.72
N ARG A 102 -7.47 7.64 -8.88
CA ARG A 102 -6.17 7.38 -8.24
C ARG A 102 -5.08 8.29 -8.78
N VAL A 103 -5.04 8.47 -10.11
CA VAL A 103 -4.07 9.36 -10.75
C VAL A 103 -4.35 10.82 -10.38
N GLN A 104 -5.60 11.25 -10.43
CA GLN A 104 -6.02 12.60 -9.99
C GLN A 104 -5.65 12.85 -8.52
N TYR A 105 -5.86 11.86 -7.64
CA TYR A 105 -5.51 11.99 -6.24
C TYR A 105 -3.99 12.11 -6.02
N ALA A 106 -3.18 11.31 -6.72
CA ALA A 106 -1.73 11.41 -6.68
C ALA A 106 -1.23 12.77 -7.17
N LEU A 107 -1.76 13.24 -8.30
CA LEU A 107 -1.45 14.54 -8.89
C LEU A 107 -1.88 15.69 -7.96
N SER A 108 -3.07 15.60 -7.34
CA SER A 108 -3.52 16.58 -6.35
C SER A 108 -2.58 16.65 -5.15
N ARG A 109 -2.04 15.52 -4.68
CA ARG A 109 -1.05 15.49 -3.60
C ARG A 109 0.27 16.15 -4.00
N ILE A 110 0.74 15.86 -5.21
CA ILE A 110 1.98 16.45 -5.75
C ILE A 110 1.83 17.97 -5.89
N ARG A 111 0.72 18.43 -6.50
CA ARG A 111 0.45 19.87 -6.62
C ARG A 111 0.29 20.56 -5.27
N ASN A 112 -0.32 19.89 -4.27
CA ASN A 112 -0.43 20.48 -2.93
C ASN A 112 0.95 20.64 -2.28
N ALA A 113 1.82 19.65 -2.40
CA ALA A 113 3.20 19.76 -1.93
C ALA A 113 3.93 20.92 -2.63
N ALA A 114 3.84 21.01 -3.96
CA ALA A 114 4.44 22.10 -4.72
C ALA A 114 3.92 23.49 -4.28
N ARG A 115 2.61 23.65 -4.04
CA ARG A 115 2.04 24.91 -3.54
C ARG A 115 2.60 25.30 -2.17
N MET A 116 2.69 24.37 -1.23
CA MET A 116 3.25 24.64 0.10
C MET A 116 4.74 25.02 0.03
N LEU A 117 5.48 24.49 -0.93
CA LEU A 117 6.89 24.82 -1.13
C LEU A 117 7.06 26.17 -1.82
N LEU A 118 6.18 26.52 -2.75
CA LEU A 118 6.21 27.78 -3.48
C LEU A 118 5.88 28.99 -2.60
N THR A 119 5.14 28.81 -1.50
CA THR A 119 4.86 29.88 -0.52
C THR A 119 6.05 30.22 0.37
N LEU A 120 7.03 29.31 0.49
CA LEU A 120 8.24 29.55 1.28
C LEU A 120 9.27 30.35 0.47
N ASP A 121 10.16 31.06 1.16
CA ASP A 121 11.27 31.75 0.52
C ASP A 121 12.23 30.77 -0.17
N GLU A 122 12.88 31.22 -1.24
CA GLU A 122 13.74 30.39 -2.09
C GLU A 122 14.96 29.83 -1.33
N LYS A 123 15.42 30.52 -0.28
CA LYS A 123 16.56 30.12 0.54
C LYS A 123 16.18 29.27 1.75
N ASP A 124 14.89 29.00 1.97
CA ASP A 124 14.44 28.18 3.09
C ASP A 124 14.94 26.73 2.93
N PRO A 125 15.54 26.12 3.98
CA PRO A 125 16.11 24.79 3.89
C PRO A 125 15.08 23.72 3.50
N ARG A 126 13.80 23.88 3.90
CA ARG A 126 12.74 22.94 3.52
C ARG A 126 12.43 23.03 2.03
N ARG A 127 12.38 24.23 1.47
CA ARG A 127 12.13 24.44 0.04
C ARG A 127 13.23 23.82 -0.81
N ILE A 128 14.49 24.02 -0.42
CA ILE A 128 15.65 23.46 -1.13
C ILE A 128 15.60 21.94 -1.09
N PHE A 129 15.45 21.35 0.10
CA PHE A 129 15.48 19.89 0.26
C PHE A 129 14.24 19.18 -0.30
N GLU A 130 13.04 19.58 0.13
CA GLU A 130 11.80 18.93 -0.30
C GLU A 130 11.48 19.25 -1.77
N GLY A 131 11.78 20.47 -2.24
CA GLY A 131 11.59 20.89 -3.62
C GLY A 131 12.48 20.11 -4.59
N GLU A 132 13.76 19.99 -4.29
CA GLU A 132 14.68 19.19 -5.10
C GLU A 132 14.30 17.71 -5.10
N ALA A 133 13.89 17.16 -3.94
CA ALA A 133 13.41 15.78 -3.86
C ALA A 133 12.15 15.55 -4.71
N LEU A 134 11.24 16.53 -4.77
CA LEU A 134 10.04 16.48 -5.59
C LEU A 134 10.40 16.49 -7.08
N LEU A 135 11.26 17.41 -7.51
CA LEU A 135 11.73 17.52 -8.90
C LEU A 135 12.46 16.26 -9.36
N ARG A 136 13.39 15.74 -8.54
CA ARG A 136 14.08 14.47 -8.82
C ARG A 136 13.10 13.31 -9.03
N ARG A 137 12.01 13.27 -8.26
CA ARG A 137 10.97 12.24 -8.42
C ARG A 137 10.21 12.42 -9.75
N MET A 138 9.89 13.65 -10.14
CA MET A 138 9.18 13.92 -11.39
C MET A 138 10.03 13.57 -12.61
N ASN A 139 11.32 13.94 -12.61
CA ASN A 139 12.25 13.63 -13.69
C ASN A 139 12.48 12.12 -13.82
N ARG A 140 12.62 11.41 -12.70
CA ARG A 140 12.73 9.94 -12.66
C ARG A 140 11.55 9.23 -13.34
N HIS A 141 10.35 9.78 -13.23
CA HIS A 141 9.15 9.25 -13.87
C HIS A 141 8.94 9.79 -15.30
N GLY A 142 9.74 10.76 -15.75
CA GLY A 142 9.63 11.37 -17.08
C GLY A 142 8.37 12.20 -17.24
N LEU A 143 7.95 12.90 -16.18
CA LEU A 143 6.77 13.78 -16.21
C LEU A 143 7.13 15.21 -16.59
N LEU A 144 8.39 15.60 -16.39
CA LEU A 144 8.95 16.88 -16.79
C LEU A 144 10.08 16.60 -17.78
N ASP A 145 10.26 17.51 -18.72
CA ASP A 145 11.41 17.53 -19.62
C ASP A 145 12.64 18.10 -18.92
N GLU A 146 13.84 17.81 -19.42
CA GLU A 146 15.11 18.26 -18.83
C GLU A 146 15.23 19.79 -18.77
N SER A 147 14.54 20.48 -19.67
CA SER A 147 14.45 21.95 -19.73
C SER A 147 13.54 22.55 -18.64
N GLN A 148 12.62 21.77 -18.06
CA GLN A 148 11.53 22.24 -17.20
C GLN A 148 11.76 21.92 -15.71
N ASN A 149 12.95 22.18 -15.20
CA ASN A 149 13.35 21.86 -13.82
C ASN A 149 12.94 22.93 -12.78
N LYS A 150 11.74 23.50 -12.88
CA LYS A 150 11.19 24.45 -11.89
C LYS A 150 9.92 23.92 -11.24
N LEU A 151 9.68 24.31 -9.98
CA LEU A 151 8.48 23.90 -9.23
C LEU A 151 7.18 24.39 -9.88
N ASP A 152 7.22 25.48 -10.64
CA ASP A 152 6.04 26.02 -11.33
C ASP A 152 5.49 25.04 -12.39
N TYR A 153 6.37 24.34 -13.11
CA TYR A 153 5.95 23.35 -14.11
C TYR A 153 5.24 22.14 -13.49
N VAL A 154 5.53 21.83 -12.21
CA VAL A 154 4.81 20.76 -11.48
C VAL A 154 3.34 21.12 -11.30
N LEU A 155 2.98 22.40 -11.21
CA LEU A 155 1.58 22.84 -11.10
C LEU A 155 0.83 22.64 -12.43
N ALA A 156 1.51 22.81 -13.55
CA ALA A 156 0.96 22.67 -14.90
C ALA A 156 0.75 21.20 -15.34
N LEU A 157 1.31 20.21 -14.62
CA LEU A 157 1.18 18.79 -14.95
C LEU A 157 -0.28 18.37 -15.10
N THR A 158 -0.64 17.71 -16.20
CA THR A 158 -2.01 17.23 -16.43
C THR A 158 -2.16 15.75 -16.07
N VAL A 159 -3.39 15.22 -16.18
CA VAL A 159 -3.67 13.81 -15.91
C VAL A 159 -3.13 12.91 -17.02
N GLU A 160 -3.13 13.41 -18.26
CA GLU A 160 -2.59 12.70 -19.42
C GLU A 160 -1.12 12.34 -19.20
N ASN A 161 -0.29 13.27 -18.73
CA ASN A 161 1.14 13.04 -18.46
C ASN A 161 1.38 11.78 -17.61
N PHE A 162 0.53 11.53 -16.61
CA PHE A 162 0.65 10.31 -15.78
C PHE A 162 0.13 9.05 -16.48
N LEU A 163 -0.93 9.18 -17.27
CA LEU A 163 -1.51 8.06 -18.02
C LEU A 163 -0.56 7.58 -19.13
N GLU A 164 0.19 8.50 -19.75
CA GLU A 164 1.21 8.17 -20.75
C GLU A 164 2.40 7.40 -20.19
N ARG A 165 2.72 7.57 -18.91
CA ARG A 165 3.84 6.87 -18.24
C ARG A 165 3.46 5.48 -17.70
N ARG A 166 2.22 5.03 -17.91
CA ARG A 166 1.79 3.69 -17.50
C ARG A 166 2.39 2.64 -18.41
N LEU A 167 2.68 1.46 -17.85
CA LEU A 167 3.20 0.34 -18.62
C LEU A 167 2.26 -0.02 -19.79
N GLN A 168 0.95 0.05 -19.57
CA GLN A 168 -0.06 -0.23 -20.60
C GLN A 168 0.09 0.65 -21.85
N THR A 169 0.28 1.96 -21.67
CA THR A 169 0.38 2.93 -22.76
C THR A 169 1.75 2.88 -23.41
N LEU A 170 2.80 2.70 -22.62
CA LEU A 170 4.15 2.54 -23.17
C LEU A 170 4.28 1.30 -24.05
N VAL A 171 3.71 0.16 -23.63
CA VAL A 171 3.70 -1.07 -24.45
C VAL A 171 2.97 -0.88 -25.78
N PHE A 172 1.90 -0.07 -25.78
CA PHE A 172 1.20 0.31 -27.00
C PHE A 172 2.03 1.26 -27.88
N LYS A 173 2.63 2.32 -27.28
CA LYS A 173 3.49 3.28 -27.98
C LYS A 173 4.74 2.63 -28.59
N THR A 174 5.31 1.61 -27.95
CA THR A 174 6.44 0.83 -28.49
C THR A 174 6.03 -0.15 -29.60
N GLY A 175 4.74 -0.33 -29.87
CA GLY A 175 4.26 -1.18 -30.97
C GLY A 175 4.20 -2.68 -30.64
N MET A 176 4.40 -3.08 -29.38
CA MET A 176 4.31 -4.50 -28.98
C MET A 176 2.89 -5.07 -29.02
N ALA A 177 1.89 -4.17 -28.98
CA ALA A 177 0.48 -4.53 -28.97
C ALA A 177 -0.28 -3.72 -30.02
N LYS A 178 -1.22 -4.38 -30.70
CA LYS A 178 -2.10 -3.75 -31.71
C LYS A 178 -3.04 -2.67 -31.17
N SER A 179 -3.39 -2.73 -29.88
CA SER A 179 -4.34 -1.83 -29.22
C SER A 179 -4.00 -1.73 -27.73
N ILE A 180 -4.46 -0.67 -27.09
CA ILE A 180 -4.29 -0.42 -25.66
C ILE A 180 -4.96 -1.51 -24.81
N HIS A 181 -6.11 -2.05 -25.27
CA HIS A 181 -6.76 -3.18 -24.60
C HIS A 181 -5.95 -4.47 -24.76
N HIS A 182 -5.33 -4.68 -25.92
CA HIS A 182 -4.43 -5.81 -26.15
C HIS A 182 -3.19 -5.73 -25.25
N ALA A 183 -2.58 -4.55 -25.12
CA ALA A 183 -1.45 -4.32 -24.21
C ALA A 183 -1.81 -4.72 -22.76
N ARG A 184 -3.01 -4.34 -22.29
CA ARG A 184 -3.48 -4.70 -20.94
C ARG A 184 -3.57 -6.21 -20.73
N VAL A 185 -4.07 -6.94 -21.71
CA VAL A 185 -4.20 -8.40 -21.67
C VAL A 185 -2.81 -9.04 -21.63
N LEU A 186 -1.88 -8.62 -22.49
CA LEU A 186 -0.50 -9.12 -22.51
C LEU A 186 0.21 -8.95 -21.16
N ILE A 187 0.06 -7.78 -20.53
CA ILE A 187 0.64 -7.49 -19.21
C ILE A 187 0.03 -8.44 -18.17
N ARG A 188 -1.30 -8.54 -18.11
CA ARG A 188 -2.00 -9.41 -17.14
C ARG A 188 -1.64 -10.87 -17.30
N GLN A 189 -1.43 -11.33 -18.53
CA GLN A 189 -1.01 -12.70 -18.86
C GLN A 189 0.48 -12.96 -18.63
N ARG A 190 1.23 -11.98 -18.10
CA ARG A 190 2.66 -12.09 -17.75
C ARG A 190 3.56 -12.30 -18.97
N HIS A 191 3.23 -11.68 -20.09
CA HIS A 191 4.07 -11.72 -21.29
C HIS A 191 5.11 -10.61 -21.35
N ILE A 192 4.99 -9.56 -20.54
CA ILE A 192 5.85 -8.39 -20.59
C ILE A 192 6.75 -8.33 -19.35
N ARG A 193 8.03 -8.03 -19.57
CA ARG A 193 9.01 -7.74 -18.53
C ARG A 193 9.48 -6.29 -18.62
N VAL A 194 9.91 -5.76 -17.48
CA VAL A 194 10.62 -4.48 -17.39
C VAL A 194 11.99 -4.79 -16.78
N GLY A 195 13.04 -4.69 -17.59
CA GLY A 195 14.36 -5.18 -17.25
C GLY A 195 14.36 -6.69 -17.09
N ARG A 196 14.67 -7.18 -15.88
CA ARG A 196 14.70 -8.62 -15.58
C ARG A 196 13.38 -9.16 -15.02
N GLN A 197 12.52 -8.29 -14.49
CA GLN A 197 11.32 -8.68 -13.76
C GLN A 197 10.09 -8.71 -14.67
N VAL A 198 9.31 -9.78 -14.60
CA VAL A 198 7.98 -9.86 -15.24
C VAL A 198 6.98 -9.04 -14.43
N VAL A 199 6.28 -8.12 -15.09
CA VAL A 199 5.32 -7.20 -14.45
C VAL A 199 3.91 -7.54 -14.92
N ASN A 200 3.00 -7.81 -13.98
CA ASN A 200 1.61 -8.19 -14.27
C ASN A 200 0.58 -7.09 -13.99
N VAL A 201 1.03 -5.88 -13.61
CA VAL A 201 0.17 -4.75 -13.25
C VAL A 201 0.22 -3.67 -14.35
N PRO A 202 -0.88 -3.43 -15.09
CA PRO A 202 -0.92 -2.40 -16.14
C PRO A 202 -0.80 -0.95 -15.61
N SER A 203 -1.09 -0.76 -14.32
CA SER A 203 -0.95 0.53 -13.61
C SER A 203 0.49 0.84 -13.18
N PHE A 204 1.46 -0.03 -13.49
CA PHE A 204 2.86 0.21 -13.16
C PHE A 204 3.36 1.47 -13.87
N MET A 205 3.97 2.38 -13.11
CA MET A 205 4.50 3.64 -13.63
C MET A 205 5.98 3.44 -13.97
N VAL A 206 6.29 3.46 -15.27
CA VAL A 206 7.64 3.11 -15.75
C VAL A 206 8.56 4.31 -15.63
N ARG A 207 9.72 4.10 -15.00
CA ARG A 207 10.79 5.10 -14.92
C ARG A 207 11.45 5.28 -16.29
N VAL A 208 12.01 6.46 -16.54
CA VAL A 208 12.69 6.76 -17.83
C VAL A 208 13.81 5.75 -18.10
N ASP A 209 14.64 5.46 -17.10
CA ASP A 209 15.75 4.49 -17.18
C ASP A 209 15.28 3.09 -17.59
N SER A 210 14.11 2.67 -17.09
CA SER A 210 13.55 1.33 -17.31
C SER A 210 12.77 1.23 -18.63
N GLN A 211 12.47 2.34 -19.28
CA GLN A 211 11.64 2.37 -20.48
C GLN A 211 12.30 1.65 -21.67
N LYS A 212 13.63 1.76 -21.81
CA LYS A 212 14.39 1.07 -22.87
C LYS A 212 14.42 -0.45 -22.69
N HIS A 213 14.13 -0.93 -21.49
CA HIS A 213 14.23 -2.33 -21.11
C HIS A 213 12.85 -3.02 -21.04
N ILE A 214 11.84 -2.48 -21.72
CA ILE A 214 10.53 -3.12 -21.84
C ILE A 214 10.60 -4.09 -23.02
N ASP A 215 10.34 -5.36 -22.78
CA ASP A 215 10.40 -6.40 -23.79
C ASP A 215 9.48 -7.57 -23.41
N PHE A 216 9.28 -8.52 -24.32
CA PHE A 216 8.65 -9.79 -23.99
C PHE A 216 9.49 -10.57 -22.98
N SER A 217 8.81 -11.30 -22.10
CA SER A 217 9.47 -12.21 -21.18
C SER A 217 10.05 -13.39 -21.94
N LEU A 218 11.28 -13.78 -21.63
CA LEU A 218 11.94 -14.97 -22.20
C LEU A 218 11.14 -16.25 -21.94
N THR A 219 10.42 -16.31 -20.83
CA THR A 219 9.55 -17.45 -20.48
C THR A 219 8.23 -17.45 -21.24
N SER A 220 7.87 -16.34 -21.87
CA SER A 220 6.61 -16.23 -22.59
C SER A 220 6.71 -16.87 -23.98
N PRO A 221 5.60 -17.40 -24.52
CA PRO A 221 5.58 -17.95 -25.88
C PRO A 221 6.03 -16.95 -26.96
N PHE A 222 5.92 -15.65 -26.71
CA PHE A 222 6.31 -14.58 -27.63
C PHE A 222 7.79 -14.20 -27.51
N GLY A 223 8.44 -14.51 -26.39
CA GLY A 223 9.86 -14.22 -26.15
C GLY A 223 10.78 -15.44 -26.29
N GLY A 224 10.34 -16.49 -27.02
CA GLY A 224 11.11 -17.73 -27.22
C GLY A 224 10.78 -18.86 -26.24
N GLY A 225 9.81 -18.66 -25.35
CA GLY A 225 9.35 -19.68 -24.41
C GLY A 225 8.46 -20.75 -25.05
N ARG A 226 8.22 -21.84 -24.30
CA ARG A 226 7.39 -22.96 -24.77
C ARG A 226 5.97 -22.49 -25.12
N PRO A 227 5.38 -22.96 -26.24
CA PRO A 227 3.99 -22.68 -26.58
C PRO A 227 3.00 -23.03 -25.46
N GLY A 228 1.98 -22.20 -25.30
CA GLY A 228 0.96 -22.33 -24.26
C GLY A 228 0.16 -23.65 -24.35
N ARG A 229 -0.50 -24.02 -23.25
CA ARG A 229 -1.21 -25.31 -23.11
C ARG A 229 -2.19 -25.60 -24.26
N VAL A 230 -3.06 -24.65 -24.59
CA VAL A 230 -4.08 -24.83 -25.63
C VAL A 230 -3.43 -24.93 -27.01
N LYS A 231 -2.47 -24.06 -27.32
CA LYS A 231 -1.73 -24.13 -28.59
C LYS A 231 -1.03 -25.47 -28.75
N ARG A 232 -0.42 -26.00 -27.68
CA ARG A 232 0.20 -27.32 -27.67
C ARG A 232 -0.82 -28.46 -27.82
N LYS A 233 -1.98 -28.38 -27.16
CA LYS A 233 -3.07 -29.37 -27.33
C LYS A 233 -3.56 -29.39 -28.78
N ASN A 234 -3.76 -28.21 -29.37
CA ASN A 234 -4.23 -28.07 -30.75
C ASN A 234 -3.17 -28.54 -31.75
N GLN A 235 -1.89 -28.24 -31.53
CA GLN A 235 -0.79 -28.77 -32.35
C GLN A 235 -0.71 -30.30 -32.26
N LYS A 236 -0.87 -30.89 -31.07
CA LYS A 236 -0.90 -32.35 -30.89
C LYS A 236 -2.12 -32.98 -31.59
N ALA A 237 -3.29 -32.36 -31.48
CA ALA A 237 -4.50 -32.82 -32.16
C ALA A 237 -4.36 -32.71 -33.69
N ALA A 238 -3.80 -31.62 -34.18
CA ALA A 238 -3.52 -31.42 -35.60
C ALA A 238 -2.50 -32.45 -36.12
N ALA A 239 -1.44 -32.73 -35.36
CA ALA A 239 -0.47 -33.76 -35.71
C ALA A 239 -1.10 -35.16 -35.75
N LYS A 240 -1.98 -35.50 -34.79
CA LYS A 240 -2.72 -36.79 -34.79
C LYS A 240 -3.66 -36.92 -35.99
N LYS A 241 -4.34 -35.83 -36.38
CA LYS A 241 -5.18 -35.79 -37.59
C LYS A 241 -4.35 -35.92 -38.87
N ALA A 242 -3.20 -35.26 -38.93
CA ALA A 242 -2.30 -35.33 -40.08
C ALA A 242 -1.59 -36.68 -40.22
N SER A 243 -1.41 -37.43 -39.12
CA SER A 243 -0.82 -38.77 -39.13
C SER A 243 -1.83 -39.89 -39.42
N GLY A 244 -3.03 -39.58 -39.95
CA GLY A 244 -3.97 -40.58 -40.45
C GLY A 244 -4.54 -41.54 -39.41
N GLY A 245 -4.78 -41.09 -38.18
CA GLY A 245 -5.46 -41.91 -37.16
C GLY A 245 -6.97 -41.93 -37.36
N ASP A 246 -7.42 -42.46 -38.50
CA ASP A 246 -8.77 -42.99 -38.71
C ASP A 246 -8.67 -44.50 -38.44
N GLY A 247 -8.74 -44.85 -37.16
CA GLY A 247 -9.08 -46.19 -36.74
C GLY A 247 -10.52 -46.11 -36.32
N ASP A 248 -11.44 -46.27 -37.27
CA ASP A 248 -12.77 -46.77 -36.98
C ASP A 248 -12.56 -48.12 -36.25
N GLU A 249 -12.79 -48.13 -34.94
CA GLU A 249 -13.26 -49.33 -34.27
C GLU A 249 -14.77 -49.37 -34.51
N GLU A 250 -15.15 -49.73 -35.73
CA GLU A 250 -16.29 -50.63 -35.93
C GLU A 250 -15.82 -52.02 -35.48
N ASP A 251 -16.11 -52.37 -34.24
CA ASP A 251 -16.27 -53.75 -33.79
C ASP A 251 -17.63 -53.74 -33.06
N GLU A 252 -18.74 -54.00 -33.75
CA GLU A 252 -19.35 -55.32 -33.99
C GLU A 252 -19.45 -56.20 -32.73
N GLU A 253 -20.71 -56.53 -32.39
CA GLU A 253 -21.27 -57.38 -31.31
C GLU A 253 -21.40 -56.84 -29.86
#